data_AF-B8GL05-F1
#
_entry.id   AF-B8GL05-F1
#
_cell.length_a   1.000
_cell.length_b   1.000
_cell.length_c   1.000
_cell.angle_alpha   90.00
_cell.angle_beta   90.00
_cell.angle_gamma   90.00
#
_symmetry.space_group_name_H-M   'P 1'
#
loop_
_entity.id
_entity.type
_entity.pdbx_description
1 polymer ?
#
loop_
_entity_poly.entity_id
_entity_poly.type
_entity_poly.pdbx_seq_one_letter_code
_entity_poly.pdbx_strand_id
1 'polypeptide(L)'
;MDARRRDLAKIHLARKGLGLDEDTYRQMLFTFGGASSAADLSATGRARVLAHFKHLGWRPTGRKVSPVSRHKDPHQKTQADKIRALWIDMHRAGMVRDRSERALSHFVYRITRKHSPDWLDAHEANQVIETLKQWAAREGLKARD
;
A
#
# COMPACT_ATOMS: atom_id res chain seq x y z
N MET A 1 8.26 9.42 4.15
CA MET A 1 6.95 9.88 3.64
C MET A 1 6.36 10.85 4.64
N ASP A 2 6.21 12.11 4.25
CA ASP A 2 5.77 13.20 5.11
C ASP A 2 4.32 12.98 5.57
N ALA A 3 4.09 13.10 6.90
CA ALA A 3 2.76 12.91 7.49
C ALA A 3 1.73 13.84 6.85
N ARG A 4 2.09 15.10 6.61
CA ARG A 4 1.27 16.08 5.89
C ARG A 4 0.79 15.57 4.54
N ARG A 5 1.69 15.06 3.70
CA ARG A 5 1.33 14.58 2.35
C ARG A 5 0.34 13.41 2.38
N ARG A 6 0.50 12.50 3.35
CA ARG A 6 -0.43 11.38 3.55
C ARG A 6 -1.81 11.84 4.00
N ASP A 7 -1.88 12.81 4.90
CA ASP A 7 -3.15 13.32 5.42
C ASP A 7 -3.91 14.13 4.36
N LEU A 8 -3.21 14.96 3.58
CA LEU A 8 -3.81 15.66 2.44
C LEU A 8 -4.39 14.67 1.42
N ALA A 9 -3.65 13.61 1.08
CA ALA A 9 -4.14 12.58 0.18
C ALA A 9 -5.44 11.92 0.71
N LYS A 10 -5.49 11.60 2.01
CA LYS A 10 -6.70 11.06 2.64
C LYS A 10 -7.87 12.04 2.60
N ILE A 11 -7.63 13.33 2.86
CA ILE A 11 -8.68 14.37 2.81
C ILE A 11 -9.30 14.45 1.41
N HIS A 12 -8.48 14.45 0.35
CA HIS A 12 -8.99 14.46 -1.02
C HIS A 12 -9.74 13.17 -1.39
N LEU A 13 -9.24 12.01 -0.96
CA LEU A 13 -9.93 10.74 -1.15
C LEU A 13 -11.25 10.68 -0.37
N ALA A 14 -11.31 11.29 0.81
CA ALA A 14 -12.52 11.39 1.62
C ALA A 14 -13.58 12.26 0.98
N ARG A 15 -13.19 13.46 0.48
CA ARG A 15 -14.08 14.30 -0.32
C ARG A 15 -14.72 13.53 -1.47
N LYS A 16 -13.90 12.82 -2.26
CA LYS A 16 -14.38 12.01 -3.39
C LYS A 16 -15.25 10.83 -2.93
N GLY A 17 -14.87 10.16 -1.85
CA GLY A 17 -15.57 8.98 -1.34
C GLY A 17 -16.94 9.28 -0.73
N LEU A 18 -17.11 10.50 -0.19
CA LEU A 18 -18.38 10.98 0.38
C LEU A 18 -19.23 11.76 -0.63
N GLY A 19 -18.73 12.02 -1.84
CA GLY A 19 -19.46 12.77 -2.86
C GLY A 19 -19.71 14.25 -2.49
N LEU A 20 -18.84 14.84 -1.65
CA LEU A 20 -19.01 16.23 -1.22
C LEU A 20 -18.73 17.19 -2.39
N ASP A 21 -19.66 18.10 -2.63
CA ASP A 21 -19.46 19.22 -3.54
C ASP A 21 -18.40 20.19 -2.99
N GLU A 22 -17.99 21.16 -3.81
CA GLU A 22 -16.94 22.10 -3.45
C GLU A 22 -17.29 23.01 -2.27
N ASP A 23 -18.54 23.47 -2.19
CA ASP A 23 -18.98 24.40 -1.17
C ASP A 23 -19.07 23.70 0.20
N THR A 24 -19.76 22.55 0.24
CA THR A 24 -19.84 21.70 1.43
C THR A 24 -18.45 21.30 1.93
N TYR A 25 -17.54 20.96 1.01
CA TYR A 25 -16.16 20.63 1.36
C TYR A 25 -15.40 21.82 1.96
N ARG A 26 -15.49 23.01 1.36
CA ARG A 26 -14.83 24.22 1.89
C ARG A 26 -15.38 24.61 3.26
N GLN A 27 -16.70 24.57 3.44
CA GLN A 27 -17.33 24.86 4.72
C GLN A 27 -16.86 23.87 5.80
N MET A 28 -16.73 22.59 5.47
CA MET A 28 -16.23 21.58 6.40
C MET A 28 -14.75 21.81 6.78
N LEU A 29 -13.91 22.19 5.82
CA LEU A 29 -12.51 22.55 6.10
C LEU A 29 -12.41 23.76 7.04
N PHE A 30 -13.28 24.74 6.86
CA PHE A 30 -13.33 25.92 7.72
C PHE A 30 -13.81 25.55 9.12
N THR A 31 -14.96 24.88 9.24
CA THR A 31 -15.59 24.54 10.52
C THR A 31 -14.75 23.60 11.39
N PHE A 32 -14.18 22.53 10.82
CA PHE A 32 -13.45 21.52 11.59
C PHE A 32 -11.93 21.69 11.55
N GLY A 33 -11.42 22.26 10.45
CA GLY A 33 -10.00 22.41 10.19
C GLY A 33 -9.45 23.82 10.45
N GLY A 34 -10.32 24.83 10.52
CA GLY A 34 -9.96 26.24 10.75
C GLY A 34 -9.33 26.93 9.53
N ALA A 35 -9.46 26.36 8.32
CA ALA A 35 -8.86 26.92 7.11
C ALA A 35 -9.77 26.76 5.89
N SER A 36 -9.69 27.70 4.96
CA SER A 36 -10.49 27.68 3.71
C SER A 36 -9.93 26.72 2.65
N SER A 37 -8.71 26.21 2.85
CA SER A 37 -8.06 25.26 1.95
C SER A 37 -7.41 24.11 2.72
N ALA A 38 -7.31 22.95 2.06
CA ALA A 38 -6.64 21.80 2.67
C ALA A 38 -5.13 22.03 2.82
N ALA A 39 -4.53 22.83 1.95
CA ALA A 39 -3.10 23.12 1.97
C ALA A 39 -2.68 23.91 3.22
N ASP A 40 -3.59 24.77 3.71
CA ASP A 40 -3.39 25.68 4.84
C ASP A 40 -3.72 25.04 6.20
N LEU A 41 -4.24 23.81 6.22
CA LEU A 41 -4.55 23.12 7.46
C LEU A 41 -3.28 22.88 8.30
N SER A 42 -3.37 23.12 9.60
CA SER A 42 -2.38 22.67 10.58
C SER A 42 -2.43 21.14 10.76
N ALA A 43 -1.45 20.54 11.44
CA ALA A 43 -1.48 19.12 11.76
C ALA A 43 -2.73 18.73 12.55
N THR A 44 -3.09 19.53 13.55
CA THR A 44 -4.31 19.37 14.35
C THR A 44 -5.57 19.54 13.50
N GLY A 45 -5.60 20.54 12.61
CA GLY A 45 -6.72 20.75 11.69
C GLY A 45 -6.95 19.56 10.75
N ARG A 46 -5.89 19.00 10.16
CA ARG A 46 -5.98 17.78 9.33
C ARG A 46 -6.54 16.59 10.12
N ALA A 47 -6.10 16.40 11.36
CA ALA A 47 -6.59 15.31 12.21
C ALA A 47 -8.09 15.45 12.53
N ARG A 48 -8.57 16.66 12.84
CA ARG A 48 -9.98 16.95 13.11
C ARG A 48 -10.87 16.71 11.89
N VAL A 49 -10.46 17.23 10.72
CA VAL A 49 -11.18 17.01 9.46
C VAL A 49 -11.27 15.51 9.13
N LEU A 50 -10.18 14.77 9.27
CA LEU A 50 -10.17 13.32 9.04
C LEU A 50 -11.05 12.56 10.04
N ALA A 51 -11.12 13.00 11.30
CA ALA A 51 -12.02 12.41 12.29
C ALA A 51 -13.48 12.65 11.93
N HIS A 52 -13.82 13.86 11.45
CA HIS A 52 -15.17 14.16 10.99
C HIS A 52 -15.56 13.35 9.75
N PHE A 53 -14.67 13.17 8.77
CA PHE A 53 -14.94 12.27 7.65
C PHE A 53 -15.25 10.84 8.09
N LYS A 54 -14.55 10.31 9.10
CA LYS A 54 -14.87 8.99 9.66
C LYS A 54 -16.26 8.96 10.30
N HIS A 55 -16.67 10.03 10.98
CA HIS A 55 -18.00 10.16 11.55
C HIS A 55 -19.09 10.16 10.47
N LEU A 56 -18.83 10.80 9.33
CA LEU A 56 -19.69 10.76 8.13
C LEU A 56 -19.66 9.40 7.39
N GLY A 57 -19.02 8.38 7.97
CA GLY A 57 -18.97 7.04 7.40
C GLY A 57 -17.84 6.82 6.39
N TRP A 58 -16.94 7.79 6.19
CA TRP A 58 -15.77 7.56 5.33
C TRP A 58 -14.81 6.60 6.00
N ARG A 59 -14.59 5.45 5.35
CA ARG A 59 -13.58 4.49 5.73
C ARG A 59 -12.38 4.65 4.81
N PRO A 60 -11.16 4.85 5.33
CA PRO A 60 -9.96 4.81 4.51
C PRO A 60 -9.94 3.47 3.79
N THR A 61 -10.04 3.50 2.47
CA THR A 61 -9.85 2.27 1.70
C THR A 61 -8.42 1.84 1.94
N GLY A 62 -8.26 0.69 2.60
CA GLY A 62 -6.98 0.02 2.67
C GLY A 62 -6.41 -0.10 1.27
N ARG A 63 -5.08 -0.14 1.16
CA ARG A 63 -4.40 -0.45 -0.10
C ARG A 63 -5.17 -1.59 -0.78
N LYS A 64 -5.64 -1.41 -2.02
CA LYS A 64 -6.39 -2.43 -2.75
C LYS A 64 -5.53 -3.68 -2.80
N VAL A 65 -5.75 -4.60 -1.86
CA VAL A 65 -5.24 -5.95 -1.93
C VAL A 65 -6.02 -6.59 -3.07
N SER A 66 -5.31 -7.27 -3.96
CA SER A 66 -5.88 -7.93 -5.14
C SER A 66 -7.12 -8.77 -4.75
N PRO A 67 -8.11 -8.95 -5.64
CA PRO A 67 -9.29 -9.80 -5.37
C PRO A 67 -8.92 -11.21 -4.88
N VAL A 68 -7.78 -11.75 -5.33
CA VAL A 68 -7.24 -13.05 -4.90
C VAL A 68 -6.84 -13.05 -3.41
N SER A 69 -6.42 -11.91 -2.87
CA SER A 69 -6.06 -11.77 -1.45
C SER A 69 -7.27 -11.74 -0.50
N ARG A 70 -8.50 -11.59 -1.01
CA ARG A 70 -9.73 -11.49 -0.18
C ARG A 70 -10.35 -12.84 0.19
N HIS A 71 -10.00 -13.92 -0.50
CA HIS A 71 -10.55 -15.27 -0.27
C HIS A 71 -9.54 -16.28 0.30
N LYS A 72 -8.32 -15.85 0.62
CA LYS A 72 -7.32 -16.72 1.24
C LYS A 72 -7.55 -16.77 2.74
N ASP A 73 -7.61 -17.99 3.29
CA ASP A 73 -7.56 -18.19 4.72
C ASP A 73 -6.32 -17.45 5.28
N PRO A 74 -6.48 -16.54 6.25
CA PRO A 74 -5.38 -15.72 6.76
C PRO A 74 -4.27 -16.55 7.44
N HIS A 75 -4.51 -17.81 7.78
CA HIS A 75 -3.52 -18.75 8.31
C HIS A 75 -2.84 -19.60 7.24
N GLN A 76 -3.38 -19.67 6.02
CA GLN A 76 -2.75 -20.41 4.92
C GLN A 76 -1.73 -19.51 4.19
N LYS A 77 -0.47 -19.56 4.63
CA LYS A 77 0.63 -18.87 3.95
C LYS A 77 0.81 -19.41 2.54
N THR A 78 0.55 -18.58 1.52
CA THR A 78 0.72 -18.99 0.13
C THR A 78 2.12 -18.67 -0.39
N GLN A 79 2.52 -19.28 -1.51
CA GLN A 79 3.82 -18.96 -2.12
C GLN A 79 3.91 -17.49 -2.54
N ALA A 80 2.78 -16.87 -2.94
CA ALA A 80 2.72 -15.44 -3.19
C ALA A 80 3.08 -14.61 -1.95
N ASP A 81 2.67 -15.04 -0.76
CA ASP A 81 3.00 -14.37 0.50
C ASP A 81 4.47 -14.56 0.87
N LYS A 82 5.03 -15.75 0.59
CA LYS A 82 6.48 -16.00 0.73
C LYS A 82 7.30 -15.09 -0.19
N ILE A 83 6.89 -14.93 -1.45
CA ILE A 83 7.51 -14.00 -2.40
C ILE A 83 7.48 -12.56 -1.88
N ARG A 84 6.32 -12.10 -1.39
CA ARG A 84 6.19 -10.75 -0.79
C ARG A 84 7.08 -10.57 0.44
N ALA A 85 7.14 -11.57 1.31
CA ALA A 85 7.96 -11.54 2.51
C ALA A 85 9.46 -11.42 2.17
N LEU A 86 9.96 -12.27 1.27
CA LEU A 86 11.34 -12.21 0.77
C LEU A 86 11.66 -10.85 0.17
N TRP A 87 10.76 -10.29 -0.66
CA TRP A 87 10.96 -8.97 -1.25
C TRP A 87 11.10 -7.86 -0.19
N ILE A 88 10.28 -7.90 0.86
CA ILE A 88 10.36 -6.95 1.98
C ILE A 88 11.65 -7.12 2.76
N ASP A 89 12.09 -8.34 3.02
CA ASP A 89 13.32 -8.61 3.77
C ASP A 89 14.56 -8.20 2.97
N MET A 90 14.59 -8.43 1.66
CA MET A 90 15.64 -7.91 0.78
C MET A 90 15.69 -6.38 0.75
N HIS A 91 14.54 -5.70 0.78
CA HIS A 91 14.52 -4.24 0.93
C HIS A 91 15.03 -3.78 2.31
N ARG A 92 14.68 -4.48 3.38
CA ARG A 92 15.18 -4.18 4.74
C ARG A 92 16.69 -4.34 4.82
N ALA A 93 17.25 -5.29 4.07
CA ALA A 93 18.69 -5.48 3.93
C ALA A 93 19.37 -4.47 2.99
N GLY A 94 18.61 -3.55 2.37
CA GLY A 94 19.14 -2.53 1.46
C GLY A 94 19.41 -3.02 0.03
N MET A 95 19.10 -4.27 -0.30
CA MET A 95 19.36 -4.87 -1.62
C MET A 95 18.36 -4.36 -2.67
N VAL A 96 17.10 -4.23 -2.25
CA VAL A 96 16.01 -3.70 -3.08
C VAL A 96 15.71 -2.28 -2.67
N ARG A 97 15.75 -1.34 -3.62
CA ARG A 97 15.46 0.08 -3.37
C ARG A 97 13.99 0.38 -3.12
N ASP A 98 13.07 -0.40 -3.70
CA ASP A 98 11.62 -0.18 -3.59
C ASP A 98 10.87 -1.44 -3.13
N ARG A 99 10.35 -1.40 -1.90
CA ARG A 99 9.50 -2.45 -1.31
C ARG A 99 8.05 -2.47 -1.83
N SER A 100 7.71 -1.62 -2.80
CA SER A 100 6.33 -1.52 -3.29
C SER A 100 5.89 -2.77 -4.04
N GLU A 101 4.59 -3.08 -3.95
CA GLU A 101 3.99 -4.20 -4.69
C GLU A 101 4.11 -4.00 -6.21
N ARG A 102 4.16 -2.74 -6.68
CA ARG A 102 4.39 -2.42 -8.08
C ARG A 102 5.80 -2.85 -8.53
N ALA A 103 6.83 -2.55 -7.75
CA ALA A 103 8.20 -2.99 -8.05
C ALA A 103 8.30 -4.52 -8.05
N LEU A 104 7.65 -5.19 -7.10
CA LEU A 104 7.55 -6.65 -7.08
C LEU A 104 6.84 -7.19 -8.33
N SER A 105 5.70 -6.62 -8.73
CA SER A 105 4.99 -6.99 -9.96
C SER A 105 5.85 -6.86 -11.21
N HIS A 106 6.67 -5.80 -11.32
CA HIS A 106 7.61 -5.65 -12.44
C HIS A 106 8.69 -6.73 -12.42
N PHE A 107 9.20 -7.11 -11.24
CA PHE A 107 10.18 -8.19 -11.12
C PHE A 107 9.58 -9.54 -11.52
N VAL A 108 8.39 -9.87 -10.99
CA VAL A 108 7.64 -11.09 -11.35
C VAL A 108 7.38 -11.14 -12.85
N TYR A 109 6.94 -10.04 -13.44
CA TYR A 109 6.69 -9.95 -14.89
C TYR A 109 7.92 -10.25 -15.75
N ARG A 110 9.13 -9.87 -15.30
CA ARG A 110 10.37 -10.18 -16.03
C ARG A 110 10.67 -11.68 -16.10
N ILE A 111 10.20 -12.46 -15.13
CA ILE A 111 10.45 -13.90 -15.02
C ILE A 111 9.31 -14.70 -15.64
N THR A 112 8.06 -14.38 -15.30
CA THR A 112 6.89 -15.22 -15.60
C THR A 112 5.92 -14.58 -16.60
N ARG A 113 6.17 -13.33 -17.03
CA ARG A 113 5.25 -12.52 -17.87
C ARG A 113 3.87 -12.26 -17.24
N LYS A 114 3.71 -12.49 -15.94
CA LYS A 114 2.49 -12.19 -15.17
C LYS A 114 2.70 -10.97 -14.28
N HIS A 115 1.66 -10.16 -14.13
CA HIS A 115 1.73 -8.89 -13.39
C HIS A 115 1.49 -9.01 -11.88
N SER A 116 1.24 -10.21 -11.35
CA SER A 116 1.03 -10.41 -9.92
C SER A 116 1.52 -11.79 -9.46
N PRO A 117 2.16 -11.88 -8.28
CA PRO A 117 2.47 -13.16 -7.64
C PRO A 117 1.20 -13.98 -7.31
N ASP A 118 0.03 -13.34 -7.24
CA ASP A 118 -1.25 -14.03 -7.00
C ASP A 118 -1.74 -14.86 -8.19
N TRP A 119 -1.18 -14.65 -9.38
CA TRP A 119 -1.57 -15.35 -10.62
C TRP A 119 -0.58 -16.43 -11.03
N LEU A 120 0.45 -16.65 -10.20
CA LEU A 120 1.44 -17.68 -10.45
C LEU A 120 0.88 -19.04 -10.05
N ASP A 121 1.18 -20.05 -10.87
CA ASP A 121 1.07 -21.43 -10.44
C ASP A 121 2.25 -21.81 -9.50
N ALA A 122 2.23 -23.03 -8.98
CA ALA A 122 3.24 -23.48 -8.03
C ALA A 122 4.65 -23.57 -8.66
N HIS A 123 4.77 -23.86 -9.95
CA HIS A 123 6.07 -23.95 -10.61
C HIS A 123 6.66 -22.55 -10.81
N GLU A 124 5.88 -21.63 -11.35
CA GLU A 124 6.26 -20.24 -11.55
C GLU A 124 6.58 -19.54 -10.22
N ALA A 125 5.79 -19.77 -9.18
CA ALA A 125 6.03 -19.20 -7.86
C ALA A 125 7.33 -19.72 -7.24
N ASN A 126 7.62 -21.03 -7.37
CA ASN A 126 8.91 -21.60 -6.95
C ASN A 126 10.08 -21.00 -7.74
N GLN A 127 9.95 -20.82 -9.05
CA GLN A 127 10.99 -20.20 -9.87
C GLN A 127 11.31 -18.77 -9.39
N VAL A 128 10.29 -17.98 -9.07
CA VAL A 128 10.47 -16.63 -8.51
C VAL A 128 11.14 -16.67 -7.13
N ILE A 129 10.71 -17.58 -6.24
CA ILE A 129 11.31 -17.75 -4.90
C ILE A 129 12.79 -18.10 -5.00
N GLU A 130 13.15 -19.08 -5.83
CA GLU A 130 14.53 -19.50 -6.01
C GLU A 130 15.39 -18.41 -6.63
N THR A 131 14.85 -17.64 -7.57
CA THR A 131 15.54 -16.46 -8.14
C THR A 131 15.82 -15.41 -7.05
N LEU A 132 14.85 -15.12 -6.17
CA LEU A 132 15.03 -14.18 -5.06
C LEU A 132 16.07 -14.68 -4.06
N LYS A 133 16.05 -15.97 -3.72
CA LYS A 133 17.05 -16.59 -2.83
C LYS A 133 18.45 -16.53 -3.42
N GLN A 134 18.62 -16.85 -4.71
CA GLN A 134 19.92 -16.79 -5.38
C GLN A 134 20.47 -15.37 -5.40
N TRP A 135 19.61 -14.37 -5.66
CA TRP A 135 20.03 -12.98 -5.58
C TRP A 135 20.42 -12.59 -4.15
N ALA A 136 19.60 -12.94 -3.16
CA ALA A 136 19.91 -12.68 -1.75
C ALA A 136 21.22 -13.34 -1.28
N ALA A 137 21.51 -14.55 -1.75
CA ALA A 137 22.75 -15.27 -1.45
C ALA A 137 23.99 -14.58 -2.04
N ARG A 138 23.89 -14.06 -3.28
CA ARG A 138 24.97 -13.28 -3.91
C ARG A 138 25.31 -12.01 -3.11
N GLU A 139 24.31 -11.41 -2.50
CA GLU A 139 24.43 -10.19 -1.68
C GLU A 139 24.72 -10.50 -0.20
N GLY A 140 24.89 -11.78 0.18
CA GLY A 140 25.29 -12.19 1.54
C GLY A 140 24.16 -12.28 2.57
N LEU A 141 22.88 -12.27 2.17
CA LEU A 141 21.76 -12.51 3.09
C LEU A 141 21.60 -14.02 3.36
N LYS A 142 21.67 -14.44 4.62
CA LYS A 142 21.13 -15.75 5.01
C LYS A 142 19.60 -15.66 5.01
N ALA A 143 18.96 -16.24 4.01
CA ALA A 143 17.50 -16.39 4.00
C ALA A 143 17.09 -17.15 5.27
N ARG A 144 16.11 -16.61 6.01
CA ARG A 144 15.50 -17.33 7.15
C ARG A 144 14.56 -18.39 6.56
N ASP A 145 14.78 -19.64 6.94
CA ASP A 145 14.05 -20.83 6.46
C ASP A 145 12.54 -20.76 6.73
#